data_AF-A0A8D1SFD5-F1
#
_entry.id   AF-A0A8D1SFD5-F1
#
_cell.length_a   1.000
_cell.length_b   1.000
_cell.length_c   1.000
_cell.angle_alpha   90.00
_cell.angle_beta   90.00
_cell.angle_gamma   90.00
#
_symmetry.space_group_name_H-M   'P 1'
#
loop_
_entity.id
_entity.type
_entity.pdbx_description
1 polymer ?
#
loop_
_entity_poly.entity_id
_entity_poly.type
_entity_poly.pdbx_seq_one_letter_code
_entity_poly.pdbx_strand_id
1 'polypeptide(L)'
;REEEEWESINVLLMTHGLKPLSLVKRTDMKDLIIFDKQSSQRMRENLKTLMEETSRQQNMIRELIETNTQLKNELQLEQSRAADQEQRANDLEQIMESVKSKIGEMEDESLNRVCQQQNKIGELQKEHKALQAKCQHYKKKRMEQQETIASLQKDIYRLTKEEEERIVTQNRVFSYLCKRVPHTILDRQLLCLIDYYESKIRKLRRQRQYKDDESQSEDDYINLSASPTYKGLLMSLQNQLRESKCKIDALLSEKLNLQQDLETRPTQHELRLYKQQVKKLEKALKKNIKLQDIISQKKAEDKEEKDEPSRDKQHQALMDQRYFQVLSSINSIIHNPRAPVTIYKQSKGGAQHFSKDIVQDCGFEHLVPIIEMWADQLTSLKDLYKSLKILSAELVPWHNLKKQDENEGIKVEDLLFMVDTMLEELENKEKDSNMPDFQILQAIVSHFQKLFDVPSLTGVYPRMNEVYTRLGEMNNAVRNLQELLELDSSSSLCVLVSTVGKLCRLINEDVTEKVMQVLGPEDLQRYLFKKKVAKYDPEYLEW
;
A
#
# COMPACT_ATOMS: atom_id res chain seq x y z
N ARG A 1 -6.94 -103.99 -26.07
CA ARG A 1 -6.29 -103.40 -24.89
C ARG A 1 -4.87 -102.92 -25.19
N GLU A 2 -3.86 -103.77 -25.42
CA GLU A 2 -2.51 -103.23 -25.73
C GLU A 2 -2.43 -102.49 -27.07
N GLU A 3 -3.13 -102.94 -28.11
CA GLU A 3 -3.20 -102.23 -29.40
C GLU A 3 -3.88 -100.85 -29.25
N GLU A 4 -4.91 -100.74 -28.40
CA GLU A 4 -5.64 -99.48 -28.14
C GLU A 4 -4.78 -98.49 -27.34
N GLU A 5 -3.97 -98.97 -26.40
CA GLU A 5 -3.04 -98.14 -25.62
C GLU A 5 -1.89 -97.61 -26.48
N TRP A 6 -1.37 -98.41 -27.42
CA TRP A 6 -0.39 -97.95 -28.40
C TRP A 6 -0.98 -96.99 -29.42
N GLU A 7 -2.23 -97.17 -29.81
CA GLU A 7 -2.95 -96.23 -30.68
C GLU A 7 -3.07 -94.85 -30.02
N SER A 8 -3.37 -94.80 -28.71
CA SER A 8 -3.39 -93.54 -27.95
C SER A 8 -2.02 -92.83 -27.91
N ILE A 9 -0.92 -93.57 -27.85
CA ILE A 9 0.44 -93.01 -27.86
C ILE A 9 0.83 -92.57 -29.27
N ASN A 10 0.43 -93.32 -30.30
CA ASN A 10 0.63 -92.97 -31.69
C ASN A 10 -0.07 -91.66 -32.06
N VAL A 11 -1.26 -91.40 -31.51
CA VAL A 11 -1.93 -90.10 -31.65
C VAL A 11 -1.07 -88.98 -31.06
N LEU A 12 -0.51 -89.16 -29.85
CA LEU A 12 0.40 -88.17 -29.25
C LEU A 12 1.68 -87.97 -30.08
N LEU A 13 2.30 -89.05 -30.55
CA LEU A 13 3.49 -88.99 -31.40
C LEU A 13 3.22 -88.20 -32.69
N MET A 14 2.08 -88.48 -33.33
CA MET A 14 1.66 -87.79 -34.55
C MET A 14 1.35 -86.31 -34.30
N THR A 15 0.75 -85.94 -33.15
CA THR A 15 0.56 -84.52 -32.79
C THR A 15 1.88 -83.76 -32.59
N HIS A 16 2.97 -84.48 -32.30
CA HIS A 16 4.33 -83.93 -32.22
C HIS A 16 5.14 -84.14 -33.51
N GLY A 17 4.53 -84.62 -34.60
CA GLY A 17 5.19 -84.83 -35.90
C GLY A 17 6.11 -86.06 -35.98
N LEU A 18 6.00 -86.99 -35.02
CA LEU A 18 6.75 -88.24 -34.97
C LEU A 18 5.99 -89.38 -35.65
N LYS A 19 6.70 -90.40 -36.15
CA LYS A 19 6.11 -91.56 -36.83
C LYS A 19 5.41 -92.51 -35.83
N PRO A 20 4.26 -93.13 -36.21
CA PRO A 20 3.55 -94.05 -35.34
C PRO A 20 4.30 -95.39 -35.23
N LEU A 21 4.18 -96.03 -34.08
CA LEU A 21 4.77 -97.32 -33.74
C LEU A 21 3.78 -98.44 -34.08
N SER A 22 4.26 -99.52 -34.72
CA SER A 22 3.42 -100.67 -35.10
C SER A 22 3.75 -101.93 -34.28
N LEU A 23 2.71 -102.68 -33.90
CA LEU A 23 2.86 -103.97 -33.22
C LEU A 23 3.13 -105.07 -34.26
N VAL A 24 4.33 -105.65 -34.25
CA VAL A 24 4.71 -106.72 -35.19
C VAL A 24 4.38 -108.08 -34.60
N LYS A 25 3.60 -108.91 -35.31
CA LYS A 25 3.31 -110.31 -34.93
C LYS A 25 4.50 -111.21 -35.31
N ARG A 26 4.78 -112.23 -34.47
CA ARG A 26 5.97 -113.12 -34.52
C ARG A 26 6.15 -113.84 -35.86
N THR A 27 6.78 -113.19 -36.84
CA THR A 27 7.14 -113.88 -38.10
C THR A 27 8.57 -113.65 -38.59
N ASP A 28 9.31 -112.64 -38.13
CA ASP A 28 10.77 -112.55 -38.33
C ASP A 28 11.42 -111.67 -37.25
N MET A 29 12.35 -112.24 -36.46
CA MET A 29 12.79 -111.69 -35.16
C MET A 29 14.29 -111.31 -35.14
N LYS A 30 14.97 -111.22 -36.29
CA LYS A 30 16.43 -111.09 -36.30
C LYS A 30 16.95 -109.67 -35.99
N ASP A 31 16.13 -108.64 -36.18
CA ASP A 31 16.52 -107.23 -36.02
C ASP A 31 15.60 -106.42 -35.08
N LEU A 32 14.74 -107.07 -34.29
CA LEU A 32 13.72 -106.41 -33.45
C LEU A 32 13.96 -106.63 -31.96
N ILE A 33 13.92 -105.55 -31.18
CA ILE A 33 13.96 -105.60 -29.70
C ILE A 33 12.58 -106.01 -29.20
N ILE A 34 12.51 -107.17 -28.55
CA ILE A 34 11.25 -107.72 -28.03
C ILE A 34 11.11 -107.31 -26.57
N PHE A 35 10.09 -106.52 -26.28
CA PHE A 35 9.74 -106.18 -24.91
C PHE A 35 8.87 -107.28 -24.30
N ASP A 36 9.16 -107.66 -23.06
CA ASP A 36 8.18 -108.35 -22.23
C ASP A 36 7.05 -107.36 -21.87
N LYS A 37 5.91 -107.90 -21.45
CA LYS A 37 4.69 -107.11 -21.18
C LYS A 37 4.95 -105.97 -20.18
N GLN A 38 5.80 -106.19 -19.18
CA GLN A 38 6.10 -105.20 -18.15
C GLN A 38 7.00 -104.07 -18.68
N SER A 39 8.02 -104.40 -19.49
CA SER A 39 8.87 -103.40 -20.11
C SER A 39 8.15 -102.60 -21.20
N SER A 40 7.23 -103.24 -21.94
CA SER A 40 6.38 -102.54 -22.92
C SER A 40 5.46 -101.52 -22.25
N GLN A 41 4.83 -101.90 -21.12
CA GLN A 41 4.02 -100.98 -20.33
C GLN A 41 4.84 -99.80 -19.77
N ARG A 42 6.02 -100.06 -19.21
CA ARG A 42 6.91 -98.98 -18.73
C ARG A 42 7.36 -98.05 -19.86
N MET A 43 7.66 -98.59 -21.04
CA MET A 43 8.01 -97.77 -22.20
C MET A 43 6.83 -96.89 -22.66
N ARG A 44 5.61 -97.43 -22.64
CA ARG A 44 4.38 -96.67 -22.94
C ARG A 44 4.19 -95.50 -21.97
N GLU A 45 4.31 -95.76 -20.67
CA GLU A 45 4.19 -94.74 -19.61
C GLU A 45 5.30 -93.67 -19.75
N ASN A 46 6.54 -94.07 -20.01
CA ASN A 46 7.66 -93.15 -20.24
C ASN A 46 7.46 -92.28 -21.49
N LEU A 47 7.01 -92.86 -22.60
CA LEU A 47 6.74 -92.10 -23.83
C LEU A 47 5.58 -91.13 -23.64
N LYS A 48 4.51 -91.55 -22.95
CA LYS A 48 3.36 -90.71 -22.64
C LYS A 48 3.77 -89.50 -21.78
N THR A 49 4.46 -89.74 -20.67
CA THR A 49 4.95 -88.67 -19.79
C THR A 49 5.92 -87.72 -20.51
N LEU A 50 6.80 -88.25 -21.37
CA LEU A 50 7.73 -87.42 -22.15
C LEU A 50 6.99 -86.51 -23.16
N MET A 51 5.97 -87.03 -23.86
CA MET A 51 5.19 -86.24 -24.81
C MET A 51 4.32 -85.18 -24.12
N GLU A 52 3.70 -85.53 -22.98
CA GLU A 52 2.97 -84.58 -22.14
C GLU A 52 3.88 -83.47 -21.61
N GLU A 53 5.08 -83.82 -21.15
CA GLU A 53 6.08 -82.85 -20.70
C GLU A 53 6.58 -81.96 -21.84
N THR A 54 6.80 -82.53 -23.03
CA THR A 54 7.19 -81.76 -24.23
C THR A 54 6.09 -80.79 -24.64
N SER A 55 4.82 -81.20 -24.60
CA SER A 55 3.67 -80.32 -24.82
C SER A 55 3.63 -79.17 -23.82
N ARG A 56 3.84 -79.46 -22.53
CA ARG A 56 3.88 -78.45 -21.46
C ARG A 56 5.00 -77.44 -21.69
N GLN A 57 6.19 -77.90 -22.07
CA GLN A 57 7.33 -77.03 -22.37
C GLN A 57 7.08 -76.18 -23.62
N GLN A 58 6.49 -76.73 -24.69
CA GLN A 58 6.12 -75.97 -25.89
C GLN A 58 5.10 -74.87 -25.59
N ASN A 59 4.12 -75.15 -24.73
CA ASN A 59 3.14 -74.14 -24.30
C ASN A 59 3.81 -73.03 -23.47
N MET A 60 4.65 -73.40 -22.50
CA MET A 60 5.41 -72.42 -21.71
C MET A 60 6.31 -71.53 -22.59
N ILE A 61 7.01 -72.11 -23.57
CA ILE A 61 7.83 -71.34 -24.50
C ILE A 61 6.98 -70.37 -25.32
N ARG A 62 5.79 -70.81 -25.78
CA ARG A 62 4.87 -69.94 -26.52
C ARG A 62 4.37 -68.77 -25.67
N GLU A 63 3.93 -69.03 -24.44
CA GLU A 63 3.51 -68.01 -23.49
C GLU A 63 4.67 -67.04 -23.17
N LEU A 64 5.89 -67.55 -23.03
CA LEU A 64 7.08 -66.71 -22.85
C LEU A 64 7.38 -65.83 -24.07
N ILE A 65 7.19 -66.33 -25.28
CA ILE A 65 7.36 -65.52 -26.50
C ILE A 65 6.27 -64.44 -26.57
N GLU A 66 5.01 -64.81 -26.33
CA GLU A 66 3.89 -63.87 -26.36
C GLU A 66 4.08 -62.76 -25.32
N THR A 67 4.39 -63.12 -24.07
CA THR A 67 4.67 -62.15 -23.01
C THR A 67 5.89 -61.28 -23.31
N ASN A 68 6.97 -61.83 -23.87
CA ASN A 68 8.14 -61.03 -24.26
C ASN A 68 7.80 -60.02 -25.37
N THR A 69 6.99 -60.42 -26.37
CA THR A 69 6.55 -59.50 -27.43
C THR A 69 5.65 -58.39 -26.89
N GLN A 70 4.76 -58.72 -25.94
CA GLN A 70 3.93 -57.72 -25.27
C GLN A 70 4.79 -56.74 -24.46
N LEU A 71 5.73 -57.23 -23.65
CA LEU A 71 6.65 -56.39 -22.88
C LEU A 71 7.49 -55.48 -23.78
N LYS A 72 7.91 -55.97 -24.95
CA LYS A 72 8.64 -55.17 -25.92
C LYS A 72 7.79 -54.02 -26.48
N ASN A 73 6.51 -54.27 -26.77
CA ASN A 73 5.59 -53.24 -27.24
C ASN A 73 5.28 -52.21 -26.14
N GLU A 74 5.09 -52.66 -24.90
CA GLU A 74 4.90 -51.78 -23.74
C GLU A 74 6.14 -50.90 -23.50
N LEU A 75 7.34 -51.47 -23.58
CA LEU A 75 8.59 -50.72 -23.46
C LEU A 75 8.70 -49.64 -24.54
N GLN A 76 8.34 -49.95 -25.79
CA GLN A 76 8.40 -48.98 -26.88
C GLN A 76 7.37 -47.85 -26.69
N LEU A 77 6.18 -48.16 -26.17
CA LEU A 77 5.16 -47.16 -25.84
C LEU A 77 5.61 -46.24 -24.70
N GLU A 78 6.23 -46.81 -23.65
CA GLU A 78 6.79 -46.02 -22.56
C GLU A 78 7.97 -45.15 -23.02
N GLN A 79 8.80 -45.64 -23.94
CA GLN A 79 9.86 -44.83 -24.56
C GLN A 79 9.29 -43.64 -25.33
N SER A 80 8.22 -43.82 -26.12
CA SER A 80 7.58 -42.68 -26.80
C SER A 80 6.98 -41.69 -25.82
N ARG A 81 6.33 -42.18 -24.75
CA ARG A 81 5.78 -41.32 -23.69
C ARG A 81 6.87 -40.53 -22.97
N ALA A 82 8.01 -41.16 -22.69
CA ALA A 82 9.14 -40.49 -22.06
C ALA A 82 9.71 -39.38 -22.97
N ALA A 83 9.87 -39.65 -24.26
CA ALA A 83 10.35 -38.66 -25.23
C ALA A 83 9.39 -37.46 -25.35
N ASP A 84 8.07 -37.70 -25.35
CA ASP A 84 7.07 -36.62 -25.37
C ASP A 84 7.14 -35.75 -24.10
N GLN A 85 7.35 -36.38 -22.93
CA GLN A 85 7.51 -35.65 -21.67
C GLN A 85 8.83 -34.86 -21.61
N GLU A 86 9.93 -35.42 -22.14
CA GLU A 86 11.21 -34.73 -22.26
C GLU A 86 11.09 -33.51 -23.17
N GLN A 87 10.45 -33.65 -24.34
CA GLN A 87 10.20 -32.52 -25.23
C GLN A 87 9.39 -31.43 -24.54
N ARG A 88 8.33 -31.80 -23.82
CA ARG A 88 7.51 -30.85 -23.07
C ARG A 88 8.31 -30.15 -21.97
N ALA A 89 9.22 -30.85 -21.29
CA ALA A 89 10.09 -30.26 -20.29
C ALA A 89 11.04 -29.23 -20.91
N ASN A 90 11.63 -29.54 -22.07
CA ASN A 90 12.50 -28.62 -22.81
C ASN A 90 11.76 -27.36 -23.28
N ASP A 91 10.53 -27.51 -23.80
CA ASP A 91 9.69 -26.38 -24.21
C ASP A 91 9.36 -25.47 -23.02
N LEU A 92 9.05 -26.06 -21.86
CA LEU A 92 8.79 -25.31 -20.62
C LEU A 92 10.05 -24.60 -20.11
N GLU A 93 11.22 -25.22 -20.22
CA GLU A 93 12.50 -24.60 -19.84
C GLU A 93 12.81 -23.39 -20.73
N GLN A 94 12.56 -23.48 -22.04
CA GLN A 94 12.73 -22.36 -22.96
C GLN A 94 11.78 -21.20 -22.64
N ILE A 95 10.52 -21.49 -22.31
CA ILE A 95 9.55 -20.47 -21.89
C ILE A 95 10.02 -19.83 -20.58
N MET A 96 10.47 -20.63 -19.61
CA MET A 96 11.00 -20.12 -18.34
C MET A 96 12.19 -19.18 -18.57
N GLU A 97 13.13 -19.55 -19.45
CA GLU A 97 14.30 -18.71 -19.75
C GLU A 97 13.89 -17.39 -20.43
N SER A 98 12.92 -17.43 -21.34
CA SER A 98 12.35 -16.22 -21.95
C SER A 98 11.69 -15.30 -20.91
N VAL A 99 10.94 -15.87 -19.96
CA VAL A 99 10.31 -15.12 -18.88
C VAL A 99 11.36 -14.53 -17.95
N LYS A 100 12.40 -15.28 -17.58
CA LYS A 100 13.52 -14.77 -16.76
C LYS A 100 14.22 -13.59 -17.44
N SER A 101 14.53 -13.71 -18.72
CA SER A 101 15.12 -12.61 -19.50
C SER A 101 14.21 -11.38 -19.52
N LYS A 102 12.89 -11.56 -19.69
CA LYS A 102 11.94 -10.45 -19.70
C LYS A 102 11.79 -9.78 -18.33
N ILE A 103 11.81 -10.57 -17.24
CA ILE A 103 11.81 -10.04 -15.88
C ILE A 103 13.07 -9.21 -15.65
N GLY A 104 14.25 -9.73 -16.00
CA GLY A 104 15.52 -8.99 -15.88
C GLY A 104 15.50 -7.66 -16.64
N GLU A 105 14.99 -7.63 -17.87
CA GLU A 105 14.82 -6.38 -18.62
C GLU A 105 13.91 -5.37 -17.91
N MET A 106 12.78 -5.83 -17.36
CA MET A 106 11.84 -4.95 -16.65
C MET A 106 12.43 -4.42 -15.34
N GLU A 107 13.19 -5.25 -14.63
CA GLU A 107 13.92 -4.87 -13.42
C GLU A 107 14.98 -3.81 -13.75
N ASP A 108 15.79 -4.02 -14.77
CA ASP A 108 16.80 -3.06 -15.24
C ASP A 108 16.18 -1.73 -15.66
N GLU A 109 15.07 -1.76 -16.41
CA GLU A 109 14.32 -0.55 -16.75
C GLU A 109 13.79 0.17 -15.50
N SER A 110 13.30 -0.58 -14.51
CA SER A 110 12.80 0.00 -13.25
C SER A 110 13.93 0.67 -12.47
N LEU A 111 15.09 0.02 -12.37
CA LEU A 111 16.27 0.52 -11.70
C LEU A 111 16.81 1.78 -12.40
N ASN A 112 16.82 1.77 -13.74
CA ASN A 112 17.17 2.95 -14.53
C ASN A 112 16.20 4.13 -14.28
N ARG A 113 14.89 3.88 -14.21
CA ARG A 113 13.90 4.93 -13.88
C ARG A 113 14.13 5.50 -12.48
N VAL A 114 14.39 4.65 -11.49
CA VAL A 114 14.70 5.10 -10.12
C VAL A 114 15.99 5.92 -10.08
N CYS A 115 17.06 5.47 -10.76
CA CYS A 115 18.31 6.22 -10.87
C CYS A 115 18.11 7.61 -11.52
N GLN A 116 17.32 7.69 -12.58
CA GLN A 116 16.98 8.97 -13.23
C GLN A 116 16.19 9.90 -12.29
N GLN A 117 15.20 9.37 -11.58
CA GLN A 117 14.43 10.14 -10.59
C GLN A 117 15.32 10.64 -9.46
N GLN A 118 16.21 9.78 -8.93
CA GLN A 118 17.15 10.15 -7.88
C GLN A 118 18.11 11.26 -8.33
N ASN A 119 18.59 11.20 -9.57
CA ASN A 119 19.41 12.28 -10.14
C ASN A 119 18.63 13.59 -10.24
N LYS A 120 17.36 13.54 -10.68
CA LYS A 120 16.51 14.73 -10.75
C LYS A 120 16.23 15.34 -9.37
N ILE A 121 15.98 14.51 -8.37
CA ILE A 121 15.84 14.95 -6.98
C ILE A 121 17.13 15.62 -6.50
N GLY A 122 18.29 15.04 -6.82
CA GLY A 122 19.60 15.62 -6.50
C GLY A 122 19.83 17.00 -7.13
N GLU A 123 19.42 17.20 -8.39
CA GLU A 123 19.46 18.51 -9.05
C GLU A 123 18.53 19.52 -8.35
N LEU A 124 17.28 19.15 -8.10
CA LEU A 124 16.30 20.02 -7.44
C LEU A 124 16.74 20.41 -6.03
N GLN A 125 17.37 19.50 -5.28
CA GLN A 125 17.94 19.82 -3.97
C GLN A 125 19.08 20.82 -4.05
N LYS A 126 19.93 20.75 -5.08
CA LYS A 126 20.99 21.75 -5.33
C LYS A 126 20.39 23.12 -5.65
N GLU A 127 19.38 23.16 -6.52
CA GLU A 127 18.67 24.40 -6.86
C GLU A 127 17.97 25.01 -5.64
N HIS A 128 17.31 24.19 -4.82
CA HIS A 128 16.68 24.63 -3.57
C HIS A 128 17.69 25.27 -2.63
N LYS A 129 18.86 24.64 -2.41
CA LYS A 129 19.94 25.20 -1.59
C LYS A 129 20.46 26.52 -2.15
N ALA A 130 20.64 26.62 -3.46
CA ALA A 130 21.08 27.86 -4.12
C ALA A 130 20.05 28.99 -3.99
N LEU A 131 18.76 28.70 -4.16
CA LEU A 131 17.67 29.66 -3.97
C LEU A 131 17.56 30.09 -2.50
N GLN A 132 17.68 29.16 -1.56
CA GLN A 132 17.68 29.46 -0.13
C GLN A 132 18.81 30.43 0.25
N ALA A 133 20.02 30.21 -0.27
CA ALA A 133 21.15 31.12 -0.07
C ALA A 133 20.87 32.52 -0.64
N LYS A 134 20.27 32.61 -1.84
CA LYS A 134 19.85 33.90 -2.44
C LYS A 134 18.80 34.60 -1.57
N CYS A 135 17.80 33.89 -1.06
CA CYS A 135 16.80 34.47 -0.16
C CYS A 135 17.42 35.03 1.13
N GLN A 136 18.36 34.30 1.74
CA GLN A 136 19.08 34.79 2.92
C GLN A 136 19.90 36.04 2.61
N HIS A 137 20.59 36.06 1.46
CA HIS A 137 21.35 37.21 1.00
C HIS A 137 20.47 38.46 0.84
N TYR A 138 19.32 38.34 0.16
CA TYR A 138 18.39 39.47 0.00
C TYR A 138 17.79 39.91 1.32
N LYS A 139 17.50 38.99 2.25
CA LYS A 139 17.02 39.33 3.59
C LYS A 139 18.06 40.17 4.35
N LYS A 140 19.34 39.80 4.30
CA LYS A 140 20.43 40.56 4.91
C LYS A 140 20.55 41.95 4.29
N LYS A 141 20.57 42.04 2.96
CA LYS A 141 20.64 43.32 2.23
C LYS A 141 19.48 44.25 2.56
N ARG A 142 18.27 43.70 2.73
CA ARG A 142 17.09 44.47 3.16
C ARG A 142 17.26 45.02 4.57
N MET A 143 17.85 44.26 5.50
CA MET A 143 18.10 44.76 6.86
C MET A 143 19.13 45.89 6.86
N GLU A 144 20.24 45.74 6.12
CA GLU A 144 21.26 46.78 5.94
C GLU A 144 20.64 48.08 5.36
N GLN A 145 19.74 47.95 4.38
CA GLN A 145 19.00 49.08 3.83
C GLN A 145 18.06 49.71 4.87
N GLN A 146 17.38 48.91 5.68
CA GLN A 146 16.50 49.44 6.73
C GLN A 146 17.28 50.21 7.81
N GLU A 147 18.47 49.72 8.18
CA GLU A 147 19.37 50.38 9.13
C GLU A 147 19.89 51.72 8.58
N THR A 148 20.28 51.76 7.31
CA THR A 148 20.72 53.01 6.65
C THR A 148 19.57 54.02 6.51
N ILE A 149 18.35 53.58 6.23
CA ILE A 149 17.17 54.46 6.23
C ILE A 149 16.94 55.03 7.64
N ALA A 150 17.01 54.18 8.67
CA ALA A 150 16.80 54.62 10.06
C ALA A 150 17.88 55.64 10.52
N SER A 151 19.14 55.44 10.13
CA SER A 151 20.22 56.39 10.46
C SER A 151 20.01 57.73 9.74
N LEU A 152 19.67 57.72 8.46
CA LEU A 152 19.37 58.92 7.69
C LEU A 152 18.14 59.67 8.24
N GLN A 153 17.08 58.95 8.62
CA GLN A 153 15.91 59.56 9.26
C GLN A 153 16.28 60.27 10.58
N LYS A 154 17.16 59.66 11.38
CA LYS A 154 17.67 60.27 12.62
C LYS A 154 18.50 61.53 12.34
N ASP A 155 19.32 61.51 11.29
CA ASP A 155 20.13 62.66 10.87
C ASP A 155 19.25 63.81 10.37
N ILE A 156 18.23 63.51 9.54
CA ILE A 156 17.26 64.50 9.07
C ILE A 156 16.52 65.13 10.26
N TYR A 157 16.06 64.32 11.22
CA TYR A 157 15.39 64.84 12.41
C TYR A 157 16.30 65.78 13.22
N ARG A 158 17.57 65.40 13.43
CA ARG A 158 18.55 66.24 14.13
C ARG A 158 18.78 67.57 13.39
N LEU A 159 19.04 67.51 12.08
CA LEU A 159 19.27 68.71 11.26
C LEU A 159 18.04 69.62 11.20
N THR A 160 16.83 69.04 11.18
CA THR A 160 15.57 69.79 11.20
C THR A 160 15.43 70.55 12.52
N LYS A 161 15.71 69.88 13.66
CA LYS A 161 15.66 70.52 14.98
C LYS A 161 16.70 71.64 15.12
N GLU A 162 17.94 71.41 14.65
CA GLU A 162 18.98 72.44 14.63
C GLU A 162 18.56 73.65 13.77
N GLU A 163 17.93 73.41 12.63
CA GLU A 163 17.41 74.48 11.77
C GLU A 163 16.24 75.24 12.41
N GLU A 164 15.31 74.55 13.07
CA GLU A 164 14.21 75.17 13.82
C GLU A 164 14.76 76.08 14.94
N GLU A 165 15.77 75.63 15.69
CA GLU A 165 16.45 76.42 16.72
C GLU A 165 17.17 77.64 16.11
N ARG A 166 17.84 77.49 14.96
CA ARG A 166 18.43 78.61 14.22
C ARG A 166 17.37 79.62 13.77
N ILE A 167 16.23 79.17 13.26
CA ILE A 167 15.13 80.04 12.85
C ILE A 167 14.55 80.79 14.06
N VAL A 168 14.33 80.11 15.19
CA VAL A 168 13.81 80.75 16.43
C VAL A 168 14.77 81.83 16.94
N THR A 169 16.07 81.54 16.97
CA THR A 169 17.08 82.52 17.40
C THR A 169 17.18 83.70 16.44
N GLN A 170 17.17 83.46 15.13
CA GLN A 170 17.16 84.52 14.12
C GLN A 170 15.90 85.39 14.22
N ASN A 171 14.72 84.80 14.37
CA ASN A 171 13.45 85.52 14.52
C ASN A 171 13.43 86.38 15.78
N ARG A 172 14.03 85.92 16.88
CA ARG A 172 14.17 86.70 18.12
C ARG A 172 15.06 87.93 17.89
N VAL A 173 16.19 87.77 17.21
CA VAL A 173 17.10 88.88 16.86
C VAL A 173 16.41 89.86 15.90
N PHE A 174 15.71 89.34 14.89
CA PHE A 174 14.97 90.16 13.93
C PHE A 174 13.87 90.98 14.62
N SER A 175 13.10 90.37 15.52
CA SER A 175 12.08 91.09 16.31
C SER A 175 12.68 92.22 17.15
N TYR A 176 13.88 92.04 17.70
CA TYR A 176 14.59 93.09 18.42
C TYR A 176 15.03 94.23 17.48
N LEU A 177 15.54 93.89 16.29
CA LEU A 177 15.96 94.86 15.28
C LEU A 177 14.77 95.66 14.71
N CYS A 178 13.64 95.02 14.41
CA CYS A 178 12.45 95.70 13.89
C CYS A 178 11.80 96.66 14.88
N LYS A 179 12.02 96.48 16.20
CA LYS A 179 11.54 97.42 17.23
C LYS A 179 12.39 98.70 17.30
N ARG A 180 13.60 98.70 16.73
CA ARG A 180 14.40 99.92 16.55
C ARG A 180 13.94 100.63 15.27
N VAL A 181 13.63 101.91 15.38
CA VAL A 181 13.45 102.76 14.20
C VAL A 181 14.83 103.01 13.58
N PRO A 182 15.04 102.81 12.28
CA PRO A 182 16.35 103.00 11.65
C PRO A 182 16.71 104.49 11.66
N HIS A 183 17.64 104.86 12.54
CA HIS A 183 18.02 106.26 12.78
C HIS A 183 19.39 106.61 12.19
N THR A 184 20.20 105.61 11.83
CA THR A 184 21.58 105.80 11.37
C THR A 184 21.73 105.61 9.86
N ILE A 185 22.65 106.35 9.22
CA ILE A 185 22.99 106.21 7.79
C ILE A 185 23.38 104.75 7.44
N LEU A 186 24.05 104.08 8.39
CA LEU A 186 24.41 102.67 8.29
C LEU A 186 23.19 101.73 8.24
N ASP A 187 22.11 102.04 8.96
CA ASP A 187 20.88 101.22 8.93
C ASP A 187 20.20 101.30 7.55
N ARG A 188 20.23 102.49 6.92
CA ARG A 188 19.72 102.67 5.55
C ARG A 188 20.56 101.90 4.53
N GLN A 189 21.89 101.91 4.68
CA GLN A 189 22.77 101.11 3.82
C GLN A 189 22.55 99.60 4.01
N LEU A 190 22.34 99.16 5.26
CA LEU A 190 22.04 97.76 5.58
C LEU A 190 20.70 97.31 4.99
N LEU A 191 19.64 98.13 5.08
CA LEU A 191 18.34 97.82 4.47
C LEU A 191 18.44 97.68 2.94
N CYS A 192 19.15 98.58 2.26
CA CYS A 192 19.40 98.43 0.82
C CYS A 192 20.17 97.14 0.47
N LEU A 193 21.12 96.73 1.32
CA LEU A 193 21.85 95.49 1.14
C LEU A 193 20.94 94.26 1.34
N ILE A 194 20.06 94.30 2.34
CA ILE A 194 19.02 93.28 2.57
C ILE A 194 18.11 93.19 1.33
N ASP A 195 17.58 94.31 0.84
CA ASP A 195 16.71 94.34 -0.35
C ASP A 195 17.41 93.79 -1.59
N TYR A 196 18.71 94.06 -1.75
CA TYR A 196 19.53 93.51 -2.82
C TYR A 196 19.65 91.98 -2.71
N TYR A 197 20.00 91.44 -1.54
CA TYR A 197 20.11 90.00 -1.34
C TYR A 197 18.76 89.30 -1.39
N GLU A 198 17.69 89.90 -0.88
CA GLU A 198 16.33 89.38 -1.04
C GLU A 198 15.94 89.29 -2.50
N SER A 199 16.26 90.32 -3.29
CA SER A 199 16.00 90.32 -4.73
C SER A 199 16.82 89.26 -5.45
N LYS A 200 18.08 89.04 -5.03
CA LYS A 200 18.94 87.96 -5.53
C LYS A 200 18.42 86.57 -5.15
N ILE A 201 17.93 86.39 -3.92
CA ILE A 201 17.32 85.14 -3.44
C ILE A 201 16.00 84.88 -4.18
N ARG A 202 15.14 85.89 -4.34
CA ARG A 202 13.92 85.80 -5.15
C ARG A 202 14.23 85.39 -6.59
N LYS A 203 15.32 85.91 -7.17
CA LYS A 203 15.79 85.54 -8.51
C LYS A 203 16.28 84.09 -8.56
N LEU A 204 17.05 83.63 -7.58
CA LEU A 204 17.52 82.24 -7.48
C LEU A 204 16.38 81.24 -7.26
N ARG A 205 15.40 81.58 -6.41
CA ARG A 205 14.19 80.77 -6.20
C ARG A 205 13.37 80.66 -7.49
N ARG A 206 13.17 81.78 -8.20
CA ARG A 206 12.54 81.77 -9.54
C ARG A 206 13.33 80.92 -10.53
N GLN A 207 14.65 81.06 -10.61
CA GLN A 207 15.49 80.23 -11.48
C GLN A 207 15.41 78.73 -11.15
N ARG A 208 15.23 78.36 -9.87
CA ARG A 208 15.02 76.96 -9.47
C ARG A 208 13.64 76.44 -9.89
N GLN A 209 12.61 77.28 -9.77
CA GLN A 209 11.26 77.00 -10.25
C GLN A 209 11.21 76.85 -11.78
N TYR A 210 11.88 77.73 -12.51
CA TYR A 210 12.03 77.61 -13.97
C TYR A 210 12.87 76.39 -14.36
N LYS A 211 13.83 75.94 -13.55
CA LYS A 211 14.55 74.69 -13.81
C LYS A 211 13.71 73.44 -13.54
N ASP A 212 12.82 73.45 -12.54
CA ASP A 212 11.88 72.34 -12.34
C ASP A 212 10.83 72.27 -13.47
N ASP A 213 10.45 73.41 -14.07
CA ASP A 213 9.53 73.46 -15.23
C ASP A 213 10.23 73.25 -16.59
N GLU A 214 11.48 73.72 -16.79
CA GLU A 214 12.26 73.53 -18.03
C GLU A 214 13.00 72.19 -18.08
N SER A 215 13.10 71.44 -16.97
CA SER A 215 13.60 70.04 -16.99
C SER A 215 12.56 69.03 -17.50
N GLN A 216 11.42 69.51 -18.00
CA GLN A 216 10.53 68.73 -18.88
C GLN A 216 10.81 68.97 -20.37
N SER A 217 12.01 69.46 -20.75
CA SER A 217 12.46 69.46 -22.14
C SER A 217 12.98 68.08 -22.55
N GLU A 218 12.13 67.38 -23.31
CA GLU A 218 12.25 66.23 -24.24
C GLU A 218 13.59 65.49 -24.52
N ASP A 219 14.78 65.92 -24.09
CA ASP A 219 16.06 65.30 -24.47
C ASP A 219 16.58 64.21 -23.51
N ASP A 220 16.14 64.18 -22.24
CA ASP A 220 16.55 63.11 -21.30
C ASP A 220 15.69 61.83 -21.43
N TYR A 221 14.57 61.88 -22.16
CA TYR A 221 13.72 60.70 -22.37
C TYR A 221 14.27 59.77 -23.47
N ILE A 222 15.05 60.32 -24.43
CA ILE A 222 15.58 59.53 -25.55
C ILE A 222 16.79 58.70 -25.10
N ASN A 223 17.62 59.20 -24.17
CA ASN A 223 18.81 58.48 -23.70
C ASN A 223 18.52 57.38 -22.66
N LEU A 224 17.36 57.39 -21.98
CA LEU A 224 16.99 56.28 -21.08
C LEU A 224 16.52 55.03 -21.86
N SER A 225 16.02 55.22 -23.08
CA SER A 225 15.60 54.13 -23.98
C SER A 225 16.77 53.47 -24.72
N ALA A 226 17.93 54.13 -24.78
CA ALA A 226 19.11 53.72 -25.55
C ALA A 226 20.17 52.97 -24.73
N SER A 227 19.94 52.69 -23.44
CA SER A 227 20.81 51.80 -22.68
C SER A 227 20.44 50.33 -22.96
N PRO A 228 21.36 49.48 -23.46
CA PRO A 228 21.11 48.06 -23.76
C PRO A 228 20.50 47.28 -22.58
N THR A 229 20.77 47.73 -21.36
CA THR A 229 20.30 47.14 -20.11
C THR A 229 18.81 47.40 -19.84
N TYR A 230 18.29 48.60 -20.16
CA TYR A 230 16.88 48.93 -19.92
C TYR A 230 15.96 48.29 -20.95
N LYS A 231 16.40 48.20 -22.22
CA LYS A 231 15.70 47.45 -23.27
C LYS A 231 15.62 45.95 -22.95
N GLY A 232 16.70 45.39 -22.39
CA GLY A 232 16.71 44.00 -21.90
C GLY A 232 15.74 43.78 -20.73
N LEU A 233 15.68 44.71 -19.79
CA LEU A 233 14.73 44.66 -18.67
C LEU A 233 13.28 44.79 -19.14
N LEU A 234 12.98 45.72 -20.04
CA LEU A 234 11.66 45.88 -20.64
C LEU A 234 11.22 44.61 -21.38
N MET A 235 12.12 43.99 -22.16
CA MET A 235 11.82 42.75 -22.85
C MET A 235 11.61 41.59 -21.87
N SER A 236 12.40 41.53 -20.79
CA SER A 236 12.21 40.54 -19.71
C SER A 236 10.88 40.72 -19.00
N LEU A 237 10.49 41.95 -18.64
CA LEU A 237 9.19 42.25 -18.04
C LEU A 237 8.04 41.98 -19.00
N GLN A 238 8.20 42.26 -20.29
CA GLN A 238 7.21 41.96 -21.32
C GLN A 238 7.07 40.45 -21.54
N ASN A 239 8.16 39.69 -21.48
CA ASN A 239 8.14 38.23 -21.55
C ASN A 239 7.50 37.62 -20.29
N GLN A 240 7.85 38.13 -19.11
CA GLN A 240 7.24 37.70 -17.85
C GLN A 240 5.73 38.00 -17.81
N LEU A 241 5.30 39.15 -18.37
CA LEU A 241 3.89 39.47 -18.52
C LEU A 241 3.19 38.48 -19.48
N ARG A 242 3.84 38.13 -20.59
CA ARG A 242 3.32 37.16 -21.55
C ARG A 242 3.20 35.76 -20.94
N GLU A 243 4.24 35.29 -20.25
CA GLU A 243 4.24 34.01 -19.54
C GLU A 243 3.17 33.97 -18.46
N SER A 244 3.01 35.06 -17.69
CA SER A 244 1.96 35.15 -16.68
C SER A 244 0.56 35.08 -17.29
N LYS A 245 0.34 35.70 -18.46
CA LYS A 245 -0.93 35.60 -19.21
C LYS A 245 -1.18 34.18 -19.69
N CYS A 246 -0.20 33.53 -20.31
CA CYS A 246 -0.33 32.13 -20.73
C CYS A 246 -0.63 31.19 -19.55
N LYS A 247 -0.02 31.45 -18.39
CA LYS A 247 -0.28 30.68 -17.16
C LYS A 247 -1.67 30.92 -16.61
N ILE A 248 -2.17 32.16 -16.67
CA ILE A 248 -3.55 32.48 -16.30
C ILE A 248 -4.52 31.75 -17.24
N ASP A 249 -4.29 31.76 -18.55
CA ASP A 249 -5.14 31.07 -19.52
C ASP A 249 -5.17 29.55 -19.30
N ALA A 250 -4.01 28.94 -18.98
CA ALA A 250 -3.92 27.53 -18.63
C ALA A 250 -4.67 27.19 -17.32
N LEU A 251 -4.55 28.05 -16.29
CA LEU A 251 -5.30 27.87 -15.04
C LEU A 251 -6.81 28.09 -15.24
N LEU A 252 -7.22 28.98 -16.14
CA LEU A 252 -8.62 29.18 -16.48
C LEU A 252 -9.22 27.98 -17.20
N SER A 253 -8.48 27.36 -18.13
CA SER A 253 -8.93 26.14 -18.79
C SER A 253 -8.97 24.96 -17.82
N GLU A 254 -7.99 24.82 -16.93
CA GLU A 254 -8.00 23.82 -15.87
C GLU A 254 -9.18 24.01 -14.91
N LYS A 255 -9.44 25.25 -14.47
CA LYS A 255 -10.61 25.58 -13.66
C LYS A 255 -11.91 25.19 -14.37
N LEU A 256 -12.03 25.47 -15.66
CA LEU A 256 -13.22 25.11 -16.45
C LEU A 256 -13.40 23.60 -16.51
N ASN A 257 -12.31 22.85 -16.75
CA ASN A 257 -12.34 21.39 -16.75
C ASN A 257 -12.73 20.83 -15.38
N LEU A 258 -12.13 21.32 -14.30
CA LEU A 258 -12.48 20.91 -12.94
C LEU A 258 -13.94 21.24 -12.58
N GLN A 259 -14.47 22.34 -13.13
CA GLN A 259 -15.89 22.69 -12.95
C GLN A 259 -16.80 21.71 -13.71
N GLN A 260 -16.44 21.33 -14.93
CA GLN A 260 -17.16 20.27 -15.68
C GLN A 260 -17.07 18.92 -14.97
N ASP A 261 -15.92 18.56 -14.39
CA ASP A 261 -15.76 17.34 -13.59
C ASP A 261 -16.62 17.36 -12.31
N LEU A 262 -16.79 18.54 -11.69
CA LEU A 262 -17.69 18.71 -10.56
C LEU A 262 -19.17 18.61 -10.97
N GLU A 263 -19.55 19.16 -12.12
CA GLU A 263 -20.92 19.10 -12.65
C GLU A 263 -21.31 17.70 -13.14
N THR A 264 -20.36 16.91 -13.63
CA THR A 264 -20.57 15.52 -14.06
C THR A 264 -20.54 14.53 -12.88
N ARG A 265 -20.18 14.97 -11.68
CA ARG A 265 -20.16 14.12 -10.49
C ARG A 265 -21.59 13.84 -10.01
N PRO A 266 -21.97 12.56 -9.78
CA PRO A 266 -23.29 12.22 -9.28
C PRO A 266 -23.59 12.94 -7.96
N THR A 267 -24.73 13.62 -7.91
CA THR A 267 -25.15 14.37 -6.73
C THR A 267 -25.44 13.43 -5.56
N GLN A 268 -25.33 13.93 -4.33
CA GLN A 268 -25.63 13.13 -3.13
C GLN A 268 -27.07 12.58 -3.14
N HIS A 269 -27.99 13.27 -3.81
CA HIS A 269 -29.37 12.80 -3.99
C HIS A 269 -29.45 11.60 -4.95
N GLU A 270 -28.76 11.66 -6.09
CA GLU A 270 -28.68 10.54 -7.05
C GLU A 270 -28.00 9.32 -6.43
N LEU A 271 -26.92 9.52 -5.66
CA LEU A 271 -26.28 8.44 -4.90
C LEU A 271 -27.24 7.79 -3.90
N ARG A 272 -28.08 8.59 -3.20
CA ARG A 272 -29.11 8.07 -2.29
C ARG A 272 -30.19 7.30 -3.05
N LEU A 273 -30.60 7.78 -4.22
CA LEU A 273 -31.53 7.10 -5.12
C LEU A 273 -30.96 5.75 -5.60
N TYR A 274 -29.72 5.72 -6.08
CA TYR A 274 -29.04 4.48 -6.46
C TYR A 274 -28.90 3.53 -5.28
N LYS A 275 -28.53 4.02 -4.09
CA LYS A 275 -28.46 3.20 -2.86
C LYS A 275 -29.84 2.65 -2.47
N GLN A 276 -30.91 3.40 -2.69
CA GLN A 276 -32.27 2.95 -2.43
C GLN A 276 -32.74 1.93 -3.48
N GLN A 277 -32.39 2.11 -4.76
CA GLN A 277 -32.64 1.13 -5.82
C GLN A 277 -31.88 -0.18 -5.56
N VAL A 278 -30.61 -0.10 -5.18
CA VAL A 278 -29.81 -1.26 -4.76
C VAL A 278 -30.45 -1.95 -3.57
N LYS A 279 -30.88 -1.23 -2.53
CA LYS A 279 -31.62 -1.83 -1.40
C LYS A 279 -32.94 -2.49 -1.81
N LYS A 280 -33.66 -1.94 -2.79
CA LYS A 280 -34.88 -2.56 -3.33
C LYS A 280 -34.56 -3.84 -4.10
N LEU A 281 -33.50 -3.83 -4.90
CA LEU A 281 -33.01 -4.99 -5.64
C LEU A 281 -32.47 -6.07 -4.70
N GLU A 282 -31.73 -5.71 -3.65
CA GLU A 282 -31.28 -6.63 -2.59
C GLU A 282 -32.46 -7.26 -1.85
N LYS A 283 -33.51 -6.48 -1.55
CA LYS A 283 -34.74 -7.02 -0.94
C LYS A 283 -35.48 -7.96 -1.90
N ALA A 284 -35.54 -7.63 -3.18
CA ALA A 284 -36.14 -8.48 -4.19
C ALA A 284 -35.34 -9.79 -4.37
N LEU A 285 -34.01 -9.69 -4.39
CA LEU A 285 -33.09 -10.83 -4.47
C LEU A 285 -33.24 -11.74 -3.24
N LYS A 286 -33.25 -11.17 -2.02
CA LYS A 286 -33.52 -11.94 -0.79
C LYS A 286 -34.86 -12.65 -0.80
N LYS A 287 -35.91 -12.04 -1.38
CA LYS A 287 -37.21 -12.70 -1.55
C LYS A 287 -37.14 -13.82 -2.60
N ASN A 288 -36.38 -13.61 -3.67
CA ASN A 288 -36.24 -14.60 -4.74
C ASN A 288 -35.44 -15.83 -4.27
N ILE A 289 -34.35 -15.62 -3.52
CA ILE A 289 -33.58 -16.70 -2.88
C ILE A 289 -34.48 -17.49 -1.92
N LYS A 290 -35.27 -16.82 -1.07
CA LYS A 290 -36.24 -17.49 -0.19
C LYS A 290 -37.31 -18.27 -0.96
N LEU A 291 -37.79 -17.75 -2.09
CA LEU A 291 -38.73 -18.48 -2.94
C LEU A 291 -38.05 -19.68 -3.61
N GLN A 292 -36.79 -19.56 -4.01
CA GLN A 292 -35.99 -20.64 -4.58
C GLN A 292 -35.69 -21.73 -3.55
N ASP A 293 -35.48 -21.38 -2.28
CA ASP A 293 -35.36 -22.35 -1.18
C ASP A 293 -36.69 -23.08 -0.94
N ILE A 294 -37.82 -22.37 -0.98
CA ILE A 294 -39.16 -22.98 -0.85
C ILE A 294 -39.48 -23.89 -2.05
N ILE A 295 -39.08 -23.49 -3.27
CA ILE A 295 -39.26 -24.30 -4.49
C ILE A 295 -38.30 -25.50 -4.49
N SER A 296 -37.10 -25.37 -3.93
CA SER A 296 -36.14 -26.47 -3.79
C SER A 296 -36.61 -27.48 -2.73
N GLN A 297 -37.27 -27.03 -1.66
CA GLN A 297 -37.94 -27.91 -0.70
C GLN A 297 -39.20 -28.57 -1.26
N LYS A 298 -39.97 -27.88 -2.11
CA LYS A 298 -41.17 -28.45 -2.77
C LYS A 298 -40.88 -29.41 -3.92
N LYS A 299 -39.64 -29.51 -4.42
CA LYS A 299 -39.27 -30.50 -5.46
C LYS A 299 -38.93 -31.89 -4.89
N ALA A 300 -38.92 -32.06 -3.58
CA ALA A 300 -38.69 -33.35 -2.92
C ALA A 300 -39.99 -34.10 -2.55
N GLU A 301 -41.15 -33.46 -2.62
CA GLU A 301 -42.46 -34.09 -2.37
C GLU A 301 -43.49 -33.66 -3.43
N ASP A 302 -44.11 -34.68 -4.02
CA ASP A 302 -45.27 -34.70 -4.92
C ASP A 302 -45.13 -34.39 -6.42
N LYS A 303 -45.23 -35.50 -7.17
CA LYS A 303 -45.94 -35.62 -8.44
C LYS A 303 -47.44 -35.37 -8.20
N GLU A 304 -48.06 -34.43 -8.90
CA GLU A 304 -49.23 -34.64 -9.78
C GLU A 304 -49.91 -33.33 -10.20
N GLU A 305 -50.36 -33.36 -11.47
CA GLU A 305 -51.46 -32.63 -12.11
C GLU A 305 -51.37 -31.15 -12.56
N LYS A 306 -51.37 -31.05 -13.91
CA LYS A 306 -52.30 -30.34 -14.83
C LYS A 306 -52.22 -28.81 -15.05
N ASP A 307 -51.79 -28.50 -16.27
CA ASP A 307 -52.36 -27.60 -17.30
C ASP A 307 -53.05 -26.27 -16.89
N GLU A 308 -52.41 -25.15 -17.28
CA GLU A 308 -53.08 -24.00 -17.92
C GLU A 308 -52.17 -23.37 -19.00
N PRO A 309 -52.48 -23.44 -20.32
CA PRO A 309 -51.49 -23.11 -21.36
C PRO A 309 -51.37 -21.62 -21.75
N SER A 310 -52.08 -20.70 -21.08
CA SER A 310 -52.20 -19.31 -21.55
C SER A 310 -51.40 -18.27 -20.75
N ARG A 311 -51.14 -18.48 -19.46
CA ARG A 311 -50.25 -17.61 -18.65
C ARG A 311 -48.77 -17.93 -18.83
N ASP A 312 -48.45 -19.18 -19.17
CA ASP A 312 -47.08 -19.64 -19.35
C ASP A 312 -46.38 -18.92 -20.48
N LYS A 313 -47.05 -18.58 -21.59
CA LYS A 313 -46.40 -17.85 -22.69
C LYS A 313 -45.99 -16.44 -22.31
N GLN A 314 -46.76 -15.77 -21.44
CA GLN A 314 -46.47 -14.40 -21.01
C GLN A 314 -45.39 -14.38 -19.91
N HIS A 315 -45.40 -15.37 -19.01
CA HIS A 315 -44.32 -15.58 -18.05
C HIS A 315 -43.03 -16.06 -18.73
N GLN A 316 -43.11 -16.98 -19.69
CA GLN A 316 -41.98 -17.42 -20.52
C GLN A 316 -41.38 -16.24 -21.28
N ALA A 317 -42.19 -15.40 -21.95
CA ALA A 317 -41.69 -14.21 -22.65
C ALA A 317 -41.01 -13.19 -21.71
N LEU A 318 -41.53 -13.00 -20.48
CA LEU A 318 -40.90 -12.14 -19.46
C LEU A 318 -39.63 -12.76 -18.88
N MET A 319 -39.56 -14.09 -18.77
CA MET A 319 -38.36 -14.81 -18.36
C MET A 319 -37.31 -14.75 -19.45
N ASP A 320 -37.67 -14.99 -20.71
CA ASP A 320 -36.81 -14.90 -21.89
C ASP A 320 -36.28 -13.48 -22.06
N GLN A 321 -37.10 -12.44 -21.83
CA GLN A 321 -36.63 -11.05 -21.81
C GLN A 321 -35.62 -10.78 -20.68
N ARG A 322 -35.85 -11.33 -19.48
CA ARG A 322 -34.91 -11.18 -18.35
C ARG A 322 -33.61 -11.95 -18.59
N TYR A 323 -33.68 -13.15 -19.13
CA TYR A 323 -32.50 -13.93 -19.52
C TYR A 323 -31.73 -13.21 -20.62
N PHE A 324 -32.41 -12.70 -21.64
CA PHE A 324 -31.78 -11.90 -22.70
C PHE A 324 -31.11 -10.63 -22.13
N GLN A 325 -31.74 -9.95 -21.18
CA GLN A 325 -31.17 -8.76 -20.54
C GLN A 325 -29.95 -9.08 -19.67
N VAL A 326 -29.96 -10.21 -18.96
CA VAL A 326 -28.81 -10.71 -18.20
C VAL A 326 -27.67 -11.11 -19.14
N LEU A 327 -27.96 -11.88 -20.19
CA LEU A 327 -26.97 -12.28 -21.19
C LEU A 327 -26.38 -11.06 -21.91
N SER A 328 -27.19 -10.06 -22.24
CA SER A 328 -26.73 -8.78 -22.81
C SER A 328 -25.84 -7.99 -21.84
N SER A 329 -26.17 -7.99 -20.55
CA SER A 329 -25.37 -7.33 -19.51
C SER A 329 -24.01 -8.01 -19.33
N ILE A 330 -23.99 -9.35 -19.30
CA ILE A 330 -22.76 -10.16 -19.26
C ILE A 330 -21.94 -9.92 -20.52
N ASN A 331 -22.59 -9.89 -21.69
CA ASN A 331 -21.93 -9.64 -22.96
C ASN A 331 -21.29 -8.24 -23.01
N SER A 332 -21.96 -7.22 -22.43
CA SER A 332 -21.40 -5.88 -22.29
C SER A 332 -20.20 -5.79 -21.34
N ILE A 333 -20.12 -6.66 -20.33
CA ILE A 333 -18.97 -6.74 -19.41
C ILE A 333 -17.77 -7.35 -20.15
N ILE A 334 -18.00 -8.40 -20.94
CA ILE A 334 -16.97 -9.08 -21.74
C ILE A 334 -16.40 -8.16 -22.83
N HIS A 335 -17.26 -7.38 -23.48
CA HIS A 335 -16.88 -6.46 -24.56
C HIS A 335 -16.48 -5.06 -24.07
N ASN A 336 -16.39 -4.85 -22.75
CA ASN A 336 -15.94 -3.58 -22.21
C ASN A 336 -14.45 -3.37 -22.58
N PRO A 337 -14.05 -2.23 -23.18
CA PRO A 337 -12.66 -1.95 -23.56
C PRO A 337 -11.68 -1.92 -22.38
N ARG A 338 -12.19 -1.94 -21.14
CA ARG A 338 -11.43 -2.01 -19.89
C ARG A 338 -11.31 -3.44 -19.32
N ALA A 339 -11.90 -4.45 -19.96
CA ALA A 339 -11.87 -5.84 -19.51
C ALA A 339 -10.54 -6.54 -19.89
N PRO A 340 -10.06 -7.52 -19.10
CA PRO A 340 -8.79 -8.21 -19.35
C PRO A 340 -8.74 -8.90 -20.72
N VAL A 341 -7.63 -8.72 -21.43
CA VAL A 341 -7.37 -9.21 -22.81
C VAL A 341 -7.47 -10.73 -22.96
N THR A 342 -7.44 -11.49 -21.87
CA THR A 342 -7.58 -12.96 -21.84
C THR A 342 -8.93 -13.45 -22.37
N ILE A 343 -10.01 -12.67 -22.20
CA ILE A 343 -11.35 -13.05 -22.66
C ILE A 343 -11.44 -13.04 -24.21
N TYR A 344 -10.65 -12.17 -24.86
CA TYR A 344 -10.67 -12.00 -26.32
C TYR A 344 -9.83 -13.04 -27.09
N LYS A 345 -8.88 -13.73 -26.43
CA LYS A 345 -7.94 -14.64 -27.12
C LYS A 345 -8.53 -16.01 -27.44
N GLN A 346 -9.53 -16.50 -26.70
CA GLN A 346 -10.11 -17.82 -26.94
C GLN A 346 -11.25 -17.82 -27.98
N SER A 347 -11.85 -16.67 -28.29
CA SER A 347 -12.93 -16.56 -29.28
C SER A 347 -12.49 -16.75 -30.74
N LYS A 348 -11.17 -16.74 -31.03
CA LYS A 348 -10.64 -16.84 -32.41
C LYS A 348 -10.02 -18.20 -32.79
N GLY A 349 -10.14 -19.23 -31.97
CA GLY A 349 -9.60 -20.55 -32.29
C GLY A 349 -10.58 -21.67 -32.00
N GLY A 350 -11.15 -22.29 -33.04
CA GLY A 350 -11.86 -23.57 -32.93
C GLY A 350 -13.28 -23.58 -33.45
N ALA A 351 -13.49 -23.34 -34.75
CA ALA A 351 -14.71 -23.76 -35.44
C ALA A 351 -14.47 -25.16 -36.03
N GLN A 352 -14.93 -26.20 -35.34
CA GLN A 352 -15.18 -27.51 -35.96
C GLN A 352 -16.41 -28.16 -35.32
N HIS A 353 -17.45 -28.28 -36.16
CA HIS A 353 -18.63 -29.14 -36.02
C HIS A 353 -19.55 -28.95 -34.81
N PHE A 354 -20.65 -28.21 -34.99
CA PHE A 354 -21.97 -28.68 -34.54
C PHE A 354 -23.06 -28.33 -35.56
N SER A 355 -24.03 -29.23 -35.64
CA SER A 355 -25.02 -29.41 -36.70
C SER A 355 -25.92 -28.20 -36.92
N LYS A 356 -26.10 -27.84 -38.20
CA LYS A 356 -27.35 -27.25 -38.68
C LYS A 356 -28.50 -28.17 -38.28
N ASP A 357 -29.32 -27.73 -37.33
CA ASP A 357 -30.77 -27.67 -37.53
C ASP A 357 -31.50 -27.13 -36.29
N ILE A 358 -32.30 -26.09 -36.55
CA ILE A 358 -33.49 -25.67 -35.80
C ILE A 358 -33.23 -25.21 -34.36
N VAL A 359 -32.88 -23.92 -34.20
CA VAL A 359 -33.59 -22.90 -33.39
C VAL A 359 -32.81 -21.59 -33.60
N GLN A 360 -33.53 -20.48 -33.74
CA GLN A 360 -33.04 -19.11 -33.91
C GLN A 360 -31.79 -18.81 -33.04
N ASP A 361 -30.62 -18.72 -33.68
CA ASP A 361 -29.31 -18.43 -33.06
C ASP A 361 -29.40 -17.15 -32.22
N CYS A 362 -29.52 -17.32 -30.91
CA CYS A 362 -29.34 -16.26 -29.95
C CYS A 362 -27.82 -16.16 -29.75
N GLY A 363 -27.16 -15.19 -30.40
CA GLY A 363 -25.71 -14.99 -30.49
C GLY A 363 -24.98 -14.75 -29.16
N PHE A 364 -25.17 -15.64 -28.19
CA PHE A 364 -24.61 -15.71 -26.85
C PHE A 364 -23.91 -17.05 -26.60
N GLU A 365 -23.74 -17.90 -27.61
CA GLU A 365 -23.07 -19.20 -27.50
C GLU A 365 -21.64 -19.08 -26.94
N HIS A 366 -20.96 -17.97 -27.25
CA HIS A 366 -19.63 -17.64 -26.72
C HIS A 366 -19.63 -17.32 -25.23
N LEU A 367 -20.79 -17.06 -24.60
CA LEU A 367 -20.87 -16.77 -23.17
C LEU A 367 -20.72 -18.01 -22.31
N VAL A 368 -21.15 -19.18 -22.78
CA VAL A 368 -21.15 -20.41 -21.99
C VAL A 368 -19.72 -20.81 -21.57
N PRO A 369 -18.73 -20.92 -22.50
CA PRO A 369 -17.36 -21.26 -22.11
C PRO A 369 -16.72 -20.21 -21.20
N ILE A 370 -17.08 -18.93 -21.34
CA ILE A 370 -16.53 -17.83 -20.53
C ILE A 370 -17.07 -17.91 -19.10
N ILE A 371 -18.36 -18.21 -18.93
CA ILE A 371 -18.99 -18.35 -17.61
C ILE A 371 -18.46 -19.60 -16.89
N GLU A 372 -18.26 -20.70 -17.62
CA GLU A 372 -17.62 -21.91 -17.08
C GLU A 372 -16.20 -21.61 -16.60
N MET A 373 -15.40 -20.92 -17.42
CA MET A 373 -14.05 -20.45 -17.03
C MET A 373 -14.08 -19.55 -15.79
N TRP A 374 -15.02 -18.61 -15.68
CA TRP A 374 -15.14 -17.76 -14.49
C TRP A 374 -15.54 -18.55 -13.25
N ALA A 375 -16.38 -19.56 -13.39
CA ALA A 375 -16.73 -20.46 -12.29
C ALA A 375 -15.48 -21.25 -11.83
N ASP A 376 -14.70 -21.79 -12.76
CA ASP A 376 -13.44 -22.48 -12.46
C ASP A 376 -12.42 -21.55 -11.79
N GLN A 377 -12.30 -20.31 -12.26
CA GLN A 377 -11.45 -19.29 -11.64
C GLN A 377 -11.91 -18.94 -10.21
N LEU A 378 -13.22 -18.88 -9.97
CA LEU A 378 -13.77 -18.61 -8.65
C LEU A 378 -13.56 -19.78 -7.68
N THR A 379 -13.61 -21.02 -8.18
CA THR A 379 -13.30 -22.21 -7.37
C THR A 379 -11.81 -22.29 -7.05
N SER A 380 -10.93 -22.07 -8.03
CA SER A 380 -9.48 -22.07 -7.83
C SER A 380 -8.99 -20.97 -6.89
N LEU A 381 -9.69 -19.83 -6.82
CA LEU A 381 -9.42 -18.79 -5.83
C LEU A 381 -9.57 -19.30 -4.38
N LYS A 382 -10.59 -20.14 -4.13
CA LYS A 382 -10.80 -20.74 -2.80
C LYS A 382 -9.68 -21.71 -2.45
N ASP A 383 -9.22 -22.48 -3.42
CA ASP A 383 -8.14 -23.43 -3.21
C ASP A 383 -6.77 -22.74 -3.09
N LEU A 384 -6.57 -21.63 -3.81
CA LEU A 384 -5.41 -20.75 -3.62
C LEU A 384 -5.39 -20.15 -2.22
N TYR A 385 -6.52 -19.68 -1.70
CA TYR A 385 -6.62 -19.19 -0.32
C TYR A 385 -6.27 -20.27 0.71
N LYS A 386 -6.78 -21.49 0.55
CA LYS A 386 -6.42 -22.61 1.43
C LYS A 386 -4.92 -22.89 1.39
N SER A 387 -4.34 -22.89 0.18
CA SER A 387 -2.91 -23.16 -0.03
C SER A 387 -2.06 -22.06 0.59
N LEU A 388 -2.44 -20.79 0.38
CA LEU A 388 -1.77 -19.63 0.96
C LEU A 388 -1.88 -19.62 2.49
N LYS A 389 -3.01 -20.06 3.04
CA LYS A 389 -3.19 -20.21 4.48
C LYS A 389 -2.27 -21.29 5.06
N ILE A 390 -2.09 -22.42 4.38
CA ILE A 390 -1.13 -23.46 4.79
C ILE A 390 0.30 -22.89 4.75
N LEU A 391 0.66 -22.23 3.65
CA LEU A 391 1.96 -21.59 3.50
C LEU A 391 2.23 -20.52 4.58
N SER A 392 1.21 -19.72 4.92
CA SER A 392 1.30 -18.72 5.99
C SER A 392 1.57 -19.34 7.36
N ALA A 393 0.98 -20.50 7.64
CA ALA A 393 1.15 -21.20 8.90
C ALA A 393 2.56 -21.81 9.02
N GLU A 394 3.19 -22.14 7.90
CA GLU A 394 4.54 -22.71 7.83
C GLU A 394 5.62 -21.61 7.85
N LEU A 395 5.45 -20.54 7.08
CA LEU A 395 6.42 -19.45 6.96
C LEU A 395 6.32 -18.41 8.07
N VAL A 396 5.10 -18.10 8.54
CA VAL A 396 4.87 -17.05 9.56
C VAL A 396 3.89 -17.51 10.67
N PRO A 397 4.25 -18.53 11.49
CA PRO A 397 3.38 -19.13 12.51
C PRO A 397 2.81 -18.18 13.57
N TRP A 398 3.46 -17.03 13.80
CA TRP A 398 3.03 -16.02 14.78
C TRP A 398 1.92 -15.11 14.27
N HIS A 399 1.58 -15.14 12.97
CA HIS A 399 0.40 -14.46 12.46
C HIS A 399 -0.85 -15.30 12.70
N ASN A 400 -1.68 -14.85 13.64
CA ASN A 400 -3.07 -15.26 13.72
C ASN A 400 -3.87 -14.52 12.63
N LEU A 401 -3.80 -15.02 11.39
CA LEU A 401 -4.76 -14.63 10.37
C LEU A 401 -6.16 -14.90 10.95
N LYS A 402 -6.90 -13.82 11.21
CA LYS A 402 -8.25 -13.90 11.78
C LYS A 402 -9.03 -14.94 10.99
N LYS A 403 -9.72 -15.84 11.69
CA LYS A 403 -10.70 -16.74 11.09
C LYS A 403 -11.75 -15.86 10.40
N GLN A 404 -11.63 -15.67 9.09
CA GLN A 404 -12.65 -15.00 8.32
C GLN A 404 -13.86 -15.94 8.32
N ASP A 405 -15.04 -15.39 8.62
CA ASP A 405 -16.30 -16.15 8.61
C ASP A 405 -16.47 -16.79 7.23
N GLU A 406 -16.81 -18.09 7.20
CA GLU A 406 -16.99 -18.88 5.96
C GLU A 406 -18.07 -18.30 5.01
N ASN A 407 -18.83 -17.30 5.48
CA ASN A 407 -19.87 -16.59 4.74
C ASN A 407 -19.38 -15.34 3.97
N GLU A 408 -18.18 -14.82 4.22
CA GLU A 408 -17.60 -13.76 3.38
C GLU A 408 -16.86 -14.39 2.20
N GLY A 409 -17.29 -14.07 0.98
CA GLY A 409 -16.60 -14.51 -0.23
C GLY A 409 -15.16 -13.99 -0.24
N ILE A 410 -14.21 -14.91 -0.45
CA ILE A 410 -12.77 -14.58 -0.56
C ILE A 410 -12.57 -13.62 -1.71
N LYS A 411 -11.93 -12.47 -1.46
CA LYS A 411 -11.60 -11.49 -2.48
C LYS A 411 -10.12 -11.57 -2.87
N VAL A 412 -9.80 -11.14 -4.09
CA VAL A 412 -8.42 -11.13 -4.60
C VAL A 412 -7.58 -10.13 -3.80
N GLU A 413 -8.16 -9.02 -3.34
CA GLU A 413 -7.48 -8.03 -2.52
C GLU A 413 -7.03 -8.62 -1.17
N ASP A 414 -7.82 -9.52 -0.58
CA ASP A 414 -7.49 -10.19 0.68
C ASP A 414 -6.31 -11.16 0.51
N LEU A 415 -6.25 -11.84 -0.65
CA LEU A 415 -5.13 -12.72 -1.01
C LEU A 415 -3.85 -11.93 -1.28
N LEU A 416 -3.94 -10.82 -2.02
CA LEU A 416 -2.81 -9.95 -2.31
C LEU A 416 -2.22 -9.41 -1.01
N PHE A 417 -3.07 -8.90 -0.12
CA PHE A 417 -2.65 -8.42 1.18
C PHE A 417 -1.96 -9.52 2.02
N MET A 418 -2.48 -10.75 1.97
CA MET A 418 -1.87 -11.88 2.68
C MET A 418 -0.48 -12.23 2.13
N VAL A 419 -0.27 -12.17 0.81
CA VAL A 419 1.05 -12.37 0.18
C VAL A 419 2.00 -11.22 0.51
N ASP A 420 1.57 -9.98 0.36
CA ASP A 420 2.39 -8.79 0.64
C ASP A 420 2.85 -8.78 2.10
N THR A 421 1.96 -9.13 3.03
CA THR A 421 2.29 -9.27 4.46
C THR A 421 3.34 -10.36 4.68
N MET A 422 3.23 -11.52 4.01
CA MET A 422 4.24 -12.58 4.14
C MET A 422 5.60 -12.16 3.56
N LEU A 423 5.61 -11.44 2.44
CA LEU A 423 6.84 -10.98 1.79
C LEU A 423 7.56 -9.93 2.64
N GLU A 424 6.83 -8.95 3.18
CA GLU A 424 7.39 -7.91 4.05
C GLU A 424 8.02 -8.52 5.32
N GLU A 425 7.36 -9.51 5.92
CA GLU A 425 7.87 -10.20 7.12
C GLU A 425 9.07 -11.11 6.85
N LEU A 426 9.12 -11.79 5.70
CA LEU A 426 10.30 -12.56 5.30
C LEU A 426 11.50 -11.65 5.03
N GLU A 427 11.28 -10.49 4.42
CA GLU A 427 12.34 -9.50 4.19
C GLU A 427 12.88 -8.91 5.50
N ASN A 428 12.01 -8.78 6.53
CA ASN A 428 12.41 -8.33 7.86
C ASN A 428 13.21 -9.40 8.62
N LYS A 429 12.90 -10.70 8.43
CA LYS A 429 13.65 -11.81 9.05
C LYS A 429 15.10 -11.92 8.59
N GLU A 430 15.41 -11.54 7.35
CA GLU A 430 16.78 -11.60 6.83
C GLU A 430 17.68 -10.51 7.45
N LYS A 431 17.08 -9.45 8.01
CA LYS A 431 17.79 -8.32 8.66
C LYS A 431 17.94 -8.48 10.19
N ASP A 432 17.12 -9.31 10.84
CA ASP A 432 17.07 -9.46 12.31
C ASP A 432 17.44 -10.87 12.81
N SER A 433 18.67 -11.32 12.55
CA SER A 433 19.22 -12.59 13.08
C SER A 433 19.35 -12.65 14.62
N ASN A 434 18.96 -11.59 15.33
CA ASN A 434 19.02 -11.45 16.78
C ASN A 434 17.64 -11.39 17.47
N MET A 435 16.56 -11.78 16.80
CA MET A 435 15.24 -11.79 17.44
C MET A 435 15.18 -12.92 18.49
N PRO A 436 15.02 -12.61 19.79
CA PRO A 436 14.98 -13.64 20.82
C PRO A 436 13.78 -14.57 20.62
N ASP A 437 13.97 -15.84 20.95
CA ASP A 437 12.97 -16.90 20.82
C ASP A 437 11.60 -16.45 21.36
N PHE A 438 10.52 -16.83 20.67
CA PHE A 438 9.14 -16.43 21.00
C PHE A 438 8.79 -16.74 22.46
N GLN A 439 9.35 -17.83 23.00
CA GLN A 439 9.18 -18.20 24.40
C GLN A 439 9.81 -17.19 25.37
N ILE A 440 10.95 -16.61 25.03
CA ILE A 440 11.63 -15.58 25.82
C ILE A 440 10.84 -14.27 25.77
N LEU A 441 10.36 -13.87 24.59
CA LEU A 441 9.51 -12.68 24.43
C LEU A 441 8.20 -12.82 25.20
N GLN A 442 7.55 -13.99 25.12
CA GLN A 442 6.34 -14.27 25.88
C GLN A 442 6.60 -14.28 27.39
N ALA A 443 7.75 -14.78 27.85
CA ALA A 443 8.14 -14.73 29.25
C ALA A 443 8.39 -13.29 29.74
N ILE A 444 9.07 -12.45 28.94
CA ILE A 444 9.30 -11.03 29.24
C ILE A 444 7.96 -10.29 29.35
N VAL A 445 7.07 -10.50 28.40
CA VAL A 445 5.76 -9.85 28.39
C VAL A 445 4.89 -10.33 29.54
N SER A 446 4.92 -11.63 29.88
CA SER A 446 4.22 -12.18 31.05
C SER A 446 4.79 -11.63 32.37
N HIS A 447 6.10 -11.40 32.44
CA HIS A 447 6.72 -10.77 33.60
C HIS A 447 6.28 -9.31 33.74
N PHE A 448 6.22 -8.56 32.64
CA PHE A 448 5.75 -7.18 32.63
C PHE A 448 4.26 -7.06 33.03
N GLN A 449 3.43 -7.99 32.55
CA GLN A 449 2.02 -8.07 32.95
C GLN A 449 1.84 -8.26 34.46
N LYS A 450 2.73 -9.02 35.11
CA LYS A 450 2.74 -9.19 36.57
C LYS A 450 3.32 -7.99 37.31
N LEU A 451 4.35 -7.34 36.78
CA LEU A 451 4.99 -6.19 37.43
C LEU A 451 4.06 -4.96 37.47
N PHE A 452 3.22 -4.81 36.45
CA PHE A 452 2.35 -3.64 36.27
C PHE A 452 0.84 -3.95 36.34
N ASP A 453 0.46 -5.14 36.81
CA ASP A 453 -0.92 -5.62 36.96
C ASP A 453 -1.80 -5.44 35.70
N VAL A 454 -1.33 -5.93 34.56
CA VAL A 454 -2.05 -5.84 33.28
C VAL A 454 -2.58 -7.22 32.85
N PRO A 455 -3.91 -7.40 32.73
CA PRO A 455 -4.49 -8.71 32.45
C PRO A 455 -4.41 -9.15 30.98
N SER A 456 -4.15 -8.26 30.02
CA SER A 456 -4.12 -8.57 28.59
C SER A 456 -2.86 -8.10 27.88
N LEU A 457 -2.44 -8.80 26.83
CA LEU A 457 -1.29 -8.44 25.98
C LEU A 457 -1.48 -7.05 25.35
N THR A 458 -2.71 -6.75 24.93
CA THR A 458 -3.09 -5.47 24.34
C THR A 458 -3.01 -4.31 25.33
N GLY A 459 -3.12 -4.57 26.63
CA GLY A 459 -3.00 -3.56 27.68
C GLY A 459 -1.55 -3.22 28.04
N VAL A 460 -0.59 -4.05 27.65
CA VAL A 460 0.83 -3.88 28.00
C VAL A 460 1.39 -2.60 27.37
N TYR A 461 1.13 -2.40 26.08
CA TYR A 461 1.64 -1.23 25.35
C TYR A 461 1.05 0.10 25.86
N PRO A 462 -0.28 0.25 26.05
CA PRO A 462 -0.86 1.42 26.70
C PRO A 462 -0.26 1.70 28.08
N ARG A 463 -0.12 0.65 28.92
CA ARG A 463 0.41 0.81 30.27
C ARG A 463 1.89 1.19 30.28
N MET A 464 2.67 0.61 29.38
CA MET A 464 4.08 0.97 29.20
C MET A 464 4.22 2.44 28.77
N ASN A 465 3.41 2.89 27.82
CA ASN A 465 3.43 4.29 27.37
C ASN A 465 3.02 5.26 28.51
N GLU A 466 2.05 4.88 29.34
CA GLU A 466 1.68 5.63 30.53
C GLU A 466 2.84 5.74 31.52
N VAL A 467 3.55 4.64 31.80
CA VAL A 467 4.73 4.62 32.67
C VAL A 467 5.84 5.51 32.11
N TYR A 468 6.14 5.43 30.82
CA TYR A 468 7.14 6.30 30.18
C TYR A 468 6.75 7.78 30.22
N THR A 469 5.46 8.09 30.00
CA THR A 469 4.95 9.45 30.08
C THR A 469 5.09 9.98 31.51
N ARG A 470 4.66 9.21 32.51
CA ARG A 470 4.78 9.58 33.93
C ARG A 470 6.23 9.71 34.39
N LEU A 471 7.12 8.84 33.92
CA LEU A 471 8.55 8.93 34.21
C LEU A 471 9.18 10.17 33.56
N GLY A 472 8.77 10.52 32.35
CA GLY A 472 9.17 11.75 31.67
C GLY A 472 8.69 13.00 32.41
N GLU A 473 7.42 13.02 32.84
CA GLU A 473 6.84 14.08 33.68
C GLU A 473 7.63 14.22 34.99
N MET A 474 7.93 13.11 35.66
CA MET A 474 8.64 13.10 36.94
C MET A 474 10.10 13.55 36.79
N ASN A 475 10.82 13.09 35.76
CA ASN A 475 12.18 13.55 35.47
C ASN A 475 12.20 15.04 35.11
N ASN A 476 11.20 15.54 34.40
CA ASN A 476 11.08 16.97 34.11
C ASN A 476 10.82 17.78 35.38
N ALA A 477 9.93 17.30 36.26
CA ALA A 477 9.69 17.93 37.56
C ALA A 477 10.95 17.95 38.44
N VAL A 478 11.70 16.84 38.47
CA VAL A 478 12.97 16.74 39.19
C VAL A 478 13.98 17.74 38.64
N ARG A 479 14.16 17.81 37.32
CA ARG A 479 15.06 18.79 36.69
C ARG A 479 14.65 20.23 37.00
N ASN A 480 13.37 20.57 36.90
CA ASN A 480 12.88 21.90 37.24
C ASN A 480 13.15 22.25 38.71
N LEU A 481 13.00 21.29 39.63
CA LEU A 481 13.34 21.48 41.04
C LEU A 481 14.85 21.58 41.26
N GLN A 482 15.68 20.85 40.51
CA GLN A 482 17.14 20.99 40.55
C GLN A 482 17.57 22.39 40.08
N GLU A 483 17.03 22.87 38.97
CA GLU A 483 17.30 24.21 38.43
C GLU A 483 16.86 25.31 39.41
N LEU A 484 15.65 25.20 39.98
CA LEU A 484 15.13 26.18 40.94
C LEU A 484 15.95 26.24 42.24
N LEU A 485 16.55 25.11 42.63
CA LEU A 485 17.38 24.98 43.84
C LEU A 485 18.88 25.12 43.55
N GLU A 486 19.25 25.42 42.29
CA GLU A 486 20.63 25.52 41.80
C GLU A 486 21.50 24.30 42.16
N LEU A 487 20.89 23.12 42.21
CA LEU A 487 21.60 21.86 42.45
C LEU A 487 22.19 21.35 41.14
N ASP A 488 23.39 20.78 41.21
CA ASP A 488 24.02 20.21 40.01
C ASP A 488 23.12 19.10 39.42
N SER A 489 23.06 19.04 38.10
CA SER A 489 22.27 18.09 37.30
C SER A 489 22.59 16.61 37.60
N SER A 490 23.74 16.34 38.22
CA SER A 490 24.17 15.02 38.69
C SER A 490 23.69 14.66 40.11
N SER A 491 23.00 15.57 40.80
CA SER A 491 22.59 15.40 42.19
C SER A 491 21.53 14.32 42.33
N SER A 492 21.74 13.37 43.25
CA SER A 492 20.79 12.28 43.50
C SER A 492 19.42 12.79 43.94
N LEU A 493 18.37 12.03 43.61
CA LEU A 493 16.98 12.33 43.99
C LEU A 493 16.81 12.51 45.51
N CYS A 494 17.56 11.74 46.30
CA CYS A 494 17.54 11.81 47.75
C CYS A 494 18.05 13.17 48.26
N VAL A 495 19.13 13.69 47.66
CA VAL A 495 19.69 15.00 48.02
C VAL A 495 18.68 16.10 47.70
N LEU A 496 18.04 16.07 46.53
CA LEU A 496 16.99 17.03 46.15
C LEU A 496 15.79 16.99 47.10
N VAL A 497 15.27 15.82 47.43
CA VAL A 497 14.14 15.70 48.36
C VAL A 497 14.54 16.19 49.75
N SER A 498 15.78 15.93 50.17
CA SER A 498 16.29 16.39 51.46
C SER A 498 16.46 17.92 51.54
N THR A 499 16.88 18.57 50.45
CA THR A 499 17.04 20.04 50.38
C THR A 499 15.70 20.74 50.31
N VAL A 500 14.77 20.24 49.49
CA VAL A 500 13.35 20.68 49.49
C VAL A 500 12.78 20.53 50.90
N GLY A 501 12.99 19.38 51.55
CA GLY A 501 12.52 19.14 52.91
C GLY A 501 13.12 20.09 53.95
N LYS A 502 14.40 20.48 53.82
CA LYS A 502 15.04 21.49 54.67
C LYS A 502 14.46 22.88 54.42
N LEU A 503 14.22 23.26 53.17
CA LEU A 503 13.58 24.52 52.79
C LEU A 503 12.15 24.63 53.32
N CYS A 504 11.35 23.57 53.19
CA CYS A 504 10.01 23.52 53.77
C CYS A 504 10.04 23.64 55.29
N ARG A 505 11.05 23.08 55.97
CA ARG A 505 11.22 23.27 57.43
C ARG A 505 11.58 24.71 57.78
N LEU A 506 12.54 25.31 57.09
CA LEU A 506 12.94 26.70 57.31
C LEU A 506 11.80 27.70 57.07
N ILE A 507 11.03 27.50 56.00
CA ILE A 507 9.85 28.33 55.70
C ILE A 507 8.78 28.11 56.77
N ASN A 508 8.53 26.87 57.20
CA ASN A 508 7.56 26.61 58.26
C ASN A 508 8.01 27.19 59.61
N GLU A 509 9.30 27.15 59.93
CA GLU A 509 9.86 27.74 61.15
C GLU A 509 9.75 29.28 61.11
N ASP A 510 10.12 29.93 60.00
CA ASP A 510 9.99 31.39 59.80
C ASP A 510 8.53 31.85 59.81
N VAL A 511 7.62 31.10 59.17
CA VAL A 511 6.18 31.37 59.24
C VAL A 511 5.67 31.16 60.65
N THR A 512 6.12 30.13 61.37
CA THR A 512 5.71 29.88 62.76
C THR A 512 6.23 31.00 63.69
N GLU A 513 7.46 31.48 63.49
CA GLU A 513 8.02 32.63 64.22
C GLU A 513 7.29 33.93 63.91
N LYS A 514 7.00 34.23 62.64
CA LYS A 514 6.20 35.40 62.25
C LYS A 514 4.78 35.33 62.80
N VAL A 515 4.18 34.15 62.81
CA VAL A 515 2.88 33.89 63.43
C VAL A 515 2.96 34.07 64.95
N MET A 516 4.05 33.64 65.61
CA MET A 516 4.31 33.91 67.03
C MET A 516 4.53 35.39 67.35
N GLN A 517 5.18 36.15 66.47
CA GLN A 517 5.38 37.59 66.64
C GLN A 517 4.07 38.38 66.48
N VAL A 518 3.17 37.94 65.61
CA VAL A 518 1.90 38.64 65.33
C VAL A 518 0.81 38.30 66.36
N LEU A 519 0.73 37.04 66.80
CA LEU A 519 -0.30 36.59 67.74
C LEU A 519 0.16 36.58 69.21
N GLY A 520 1.45 36.72 69.50
CA GLY A 520 1.99 36.60 70.86
C GLY A 520 2.06 35.13 71.35
N PRO A 521 2.98 34.81 72.29
CA PRO A 521 3.21 33.44 72.73
C PRO A 521 2.02 32.83 73.49
N GLU A 522 1.24 33.64 74.21
CA GLU A 522 0.09 33.14 74.98
C GLU A 522 -1.09 32.71 74.08
N ASP A 523 -1.43 33.47 73.04
CA ASP A 523 -2.59 33.16 72.19
C ASP A 523 -2.32 31.97 71.27
N LEU A 524 -1.07 31.75 70.85
CA LEU A 524 -0.66 30.57 70.08
C LEU A 524 -0.67 29.29 70.91
N GLN A 525 -0.25 29.34 72.17
CA GLN A 525 -0.39 28.21 73.08
C GLN A 525 -1.86 27.89 73.35
N ARG A 526 -2.72 28.91 73.46
CA ARG A 526 -4.17 28.73 73.62
C ARG A 526 -4.80 28.06 72.40
N TYR A 527 -4.40 28.46 71.19
CA TYR A 527 -4.91 27.88 69.93
C TYR A 527 -4.40 26.45 69.71
N LEU A 528 -3.12 26.18 69.98
CA LEU A 528 -2.54 24.83 69.91
C LEU A 528 -3.15 23.90 70.95
N PHE A 529 -3.40 24.38 72.19
CA PHE A 529 -4.11 23.61 73.21
C PHE A 529 -5.53 23.28 72.74
N LYS A 530 -6.26 24.25 72.18
CA LYS A 530 -7.61 24.04 71.64
C LYS A 530 -7.63 23.03 70.49
N LYS A 531 -6.64 23.08 69.59
CA LYS A 531 -6.52 22.14 68.45
C LYS A 531 -6.08 20.74 68.89
N LYS A 532 -5.27 20.64 69.95
CA LYS A 532 -4.82 19.36 70.51
C LYS A 532 -5.94 18.68 71.30
N VAL A 533 -6.73 19.44 72.06
CA VAL A 533 -7.96 18.96 72.71
C VAL A 533 -8.96 18.48 71.65
N ALA A 534 -9.22 19.27 70.58
CA ALA A 534 -10.13 18.88 69.51
C ALA A 534 -9.68 17.63 68.69
N LYS A 535 -8.40 17.25 68.74
CA LYS A 535 -7.88 16.06 68.04
C LYS A 535 -7.99 14.78 68.89
N TYR A 536 -8.02 14.91 70.21
CA TYR A 536 -8.14 13.77 71.13
C TYR A 536 -9.55 13.61 71.71
N ASP A 537 -10.38 14.65 71.68
CA ASP A 537 -11.78 14.59 72.09
C ASP A 537 -12.64 15.56 71.25
N PRO A 538 -13.29 15.08 70.18
CA PRO A 538 -14.11 15.91 69.29
C PRO A 538 -15.38 16.48 69.97
N GLU A 539 -15.81 15.93 71.10
CA GLU A 539 -17.03 16.36 71.82
C GLU A 539 -16.85 17.60 72.69
N TYR A 540 -15.62 18.09 72.89
CA TYR A 540 -15.36 19.28 73.72
C TYR A 540 -15.63 20.63 73.03
N LEU A 541 -16.25 20.62 71.85
CA LEU A 541 -16.60 21.83 71.08
C LEU A 541 -18.11 22.11 70.98
N GLU A 542 -18.94 21.33 71.67
CA GLU A 542 -20.32 21.72 71.95
C GLU A 542 -20.46 22.03 73.44
N TRP A 543 -20.09 23.25 73.84
CA TRP A 543 -20.73 24.11 74.87
C TRP A 543 -20.09 25.50 74.82
#